data_AF-A0A655TDN1-F1
#
_entry.id   AF-A0A655TDN1-F1
#
_cell.length_a   1.000
_cell.length_b   1.000
_cell.length_c   1.000
_cell.angle_alpha   90.00
_cell.angle_beta   90.00
_cell.angle_gamma   90.00
#
_symmetry.space_group_name_H-M   'P 1'
#
loop_
_entity.id
_entity.type
_entity.pdbx_description
1 polymer ?
#
loop_
_entity_poly.entity_id
_entity_poly.type
_entity_poly.pdbx_seq_one_letter_code
_entity_poly.pdbx_strand_id
1 'polypeptide(L)'
;MFGLFKKKAKAAQVTLHKVENRDLMEAIVAAAVLVANADGECSAKELEKLDKIISANDNLMHFGSEIGKTIDKYAAMYEAGARLAKMKLMKEISDVDSDEKQKEEAFIIAIEIADADGEIDETELAVLREIGKSLGLNPDSYI
;
A
#
# COMPACT_ATOMS: atom_id res chain seq x y z
N MET A 1 -3.06 39.71 -7.94
CA MET A 1 -4.09 38.77 -7.42
C MET A 1 -4.17 37.44 -8.18
N PHE A 2 -4.01 37.38 -9.50
CA PHE A 2 -4.14 36.15 -10.31
C PHE A 2 -3.24 34.97 -9.87
N GLY A 3 -2.01 35.24 -9.45
CA GLY A 3 -1.08 34.20 -8.98
C GLY A 3 -1.48 33.53 -7.66
N LEU A 4 -2.22 34.23 -6.79
CA LEU A 4 -2.69 33.67 -5.52
C LEU A 4 -3.88 32.72 -5.75
N PHE A 5 -4.78 33.06 -6.68
CA PHE A 5 -5.88 32.19 -7.11
C PHE A 5 -5.36 30.92 -7.79
N LYS A 6 -4.36 31.02 -8.67
CA LYS A 6 -3.75 29.85 -9.32
C LYS A 6 -3.06 28.91 -8.32
N LYS A 7 -2.34 29.46 -7.33
CA LYS A 7 -1.74 28.65 -6.25
C LYS A 7 -2.79 27.95 -5.38
N LYS A 8 -3.88 28.64 -5.01
CA LYS A 8 -4.98 28.04 -4.24
C LYS A 8 -5.72 26.95 -5.02
N ALA A 9 -5.94 27.13 -6.32
CA ALA A 9 -6.57 26.11 -7.18
C ALA A 9 -5.70 24.84 -7.29
N LYS A 10 -4.39 25.00 -7.50
CA LYS A 10 -3.47 23.85 -7.54
C LYS A 10 -3.41 23.11 -6.20
N ALA A 11 -3.40 23.84 -5.09
CA ALA A 11 -3.43 23.23 -3.76
C ALA A 11 -4.73 22.44 -3.52
N ALA A 12 -5.88 23.00 -3.92
CA ALA A 12 -7.17 22.30 -3.81
C ALA A 12 -7.21 21.03 -4.67
N GLN A 13 -6.69 21.07 -5.90
CA GLN A 13 -6.60 19.90 -6.78
C GLN A 13 -5.76 18.78 -6.15
N VAL A 14 -4.60 19.10 -5.58
CA VAL A 14 -3.75 18.11 -4.89
C VAL A 14 -4.47 17.51 -3.68
N THR A 15 -5.19 18.32 -2.90
CA THR A 15 -5.98 17.82 -1.77
C THR A 15 -7.08 16.87 -2.23
N LEU A 16 -7.79 17.19 -3.32
CA LEU A 16 -8.84 16.32 -3.87
C LEU A 16 -8.26 14.98 -4.34
N HIS A 17 -7.16 15.01 -5.11
CA HIS A 17 -6.48 13.78 -5.52
C HIS A 17 -6.04 12.92 -4.33
N LYS A 18 -5.55 13.53 -3.25
CA LYS A 18 -5.21 12.80 -2.02
C LYS A 18 -6.42 12.18 -1.34
N VAL A 19 -7.56 12.86 -1.34
CA VAL A 19 -8.80 12.33 -0.76
C VAL A 19 -9.30 11.15 -1.59
N GLU A 20 -9.23 11.25 -2.91
CA GLU A 20 -9.63 10.17 -3.83
C GLU A 20 -8.75 8.92 -3.71
N ASN A 21 -7.45 9.09 -3.48
CA ASN A 21 -6.48 7.98 -3.45
C ASN A 21 -6.02 7.63 -2.02
N ARG A 22 -6.74 8.09 -0.99
CA ARG A 22 -6.35 7.84 0.40
C ARG A 22 -6.42 6.34 0.71
N ASP A 23 -7.53 5.73 0.35
CA ASP A 23 -7.79 4.32 0.60
C ASP A 23 -6.81 3.45 -0.20
N LEU A 24 -6.50 3.81 -1.45
CA LEU A 24 -5.43 3.17 -2.24
C LEU A 24 -4.07 3.22 -1.54
N MET A 25 -3.66 4.39 -1.05
CA MET A 25 -2.39 4.54 -0.34
C MET A 25 -2.36 3.71 0.95
N GLU A 26 -3.42 3.76 1.74
CA GLU A 26 -3.53 3.00 2.99
C GLU A 26 -3.56 1.49 2.73
N ALA A 27 -4.27 1.02 1.70
CA ALA A 27 -4.31 -0.38 1.26
C ALA A 27 -2.93 -0.88 0.80
N ILE A 28 -2.20 -0.11 -0.01
CA ILE A 28 -0.86 -0.48 -0.48
C ILE A 28 0.12 -0.58 0.69
N VAL A 29 0.12 0.40 1.58
CA VAL A 29 1.02 0.40 2.74
C VAL A 29 0.64 -0.73 3.71
N ALA A 30 -0.65 -0.99 3.89
CA ALA A 30 -1.13 -2.11 4.69
C ALA A 30 -0.69 -3.46 4.10
N ALA A 31 -0.82 -3.66 2.79
CA ALA A 31 -0.36 -4.87 2.10
C ALA A 31 1.16 -5.04 2.22
N ALA A 32 1.93 -3.98 1.98
CA ALA A 32 3.38 -3.99 2.13
C ALA A 32 3.81 -4.39 3.53
N VAL A 33 3.20 -3.81 4.56
CA VAL A 33 3.53 -4.15 5.96
C VAL A 33 3.11 -5.59 6.30
N LEU A 34 2.02 -6.11 5.73
CA LEU A 34 1.64 -7.51 5.94
C LEU A 34 2.62 -8.49 5.30
N VAL A 35 3.05 -8.22 4.06
CA VAL A 35 4.03 -9.05 3.34
C VAL A 35 5.37 -9.02 4.07
N ALA A 36 5.87 -7.83 4.39
CA ALA A 36 7.15 -7.64 5.08
C ALA A 36 7.16 -8.14 6.54
N ASN A 37 6.02 -8.61 7.08
CA ASN A 37 5.95 -9.24 8.40
C ASN A 37 5.46 -10.70 8.31
N ALA A 38 5.47 -11.30 7.11
CA ALA A 38 5.06 -12.68 6.88
C ALA A 38 6.01 -13.67 7.57
N ASP A 39 7.32 -13.45 7.43
CA ASP A 39 8.40 -14.21 8.06
C ASP A 39 8.85 -13.61 9.42
N GLY A 40 8.47 -12.35 9.66
CA GLY A 40 8.76 -11.60 10.89
C GLY A 40 9.93 -10.62 10.78
N GLU A 41 10.57 -10.49 9.62
CA GLU A 41 11.63 -9.50 9.37
C GLU A 41 11.30 -8.63 8.15
N CYS A 42 11.01 -7.34 8.40
CA CYS A 42 10.89 -6.38 7.30
C CYS A 42 12.27 -6.06 6.75
N SER A 43 12.52 -6.42 5.48
CA SER A 43 13.79 -6.16 4.84
C SER A 43 13.91 -4.70 4.38
N ALA A 44 15.13 -4.17 4.41
CA ALA A 44 15.40 -2.83 3.87
C ALA A 44 15.11 -2.73 2.35
N LYS A 45 15.14 -3.86 1.62
CA LYS A 45 14.87 -3.91 0.18
C LYS A 45 13.40 -3.69 -0.15
N GLU A 46 12.49 -4.30 0.62
CA GLU A 46 11.05 -4.12 0.43
C GLU A 46 10.64 -2.68 0.69
N LEU A 47 11.19 -2.06 1.74
CA LEU A 47 10.96 -0.63 2.02
C LEU A 47 11.50 0.27 0.90
N GLU A 48 12.69 -0.03 0.38
CA GLU A 48 13.25 0.72 -0.76
C GLU A 48 12.39 0.54 -2.04
N LYS A 49 11.89 -0.67 -2.28
CA LYS A 49 11.00 -0.97 -3.41
C LYS A 49 9.66 -0.24 -3.28
N LEU A 50 9.06 -0.24 -2.10
CA LEU A 50 7.85 0.52 -1.78
C LEU A 50 8.05 2.01 -2.07
N ASP A 51 9.14 2.63 -1.57
CA ASP A 51 9.46 4.03 -1.82
C ASP A 51 9.63 4.36 -3.32
N LYS A 52 10.25 3.44 -4.09
CA LYS A 52 10.38 3.57 -5.55
C LYS A 52 9.04 3.51 -6.27
N ILE A 53 8.19 2.53 -5.91
CA ILE A 53 6.86 2.37 -6.51
C ILE A 53 6.01 3.61 -6.26
N ILE A 54 6.00 4.10 -5.02
CA ILE A 54 5.30 5.32 -4.63
C ILE A 54 5.75 6.53 -5.45
N SER A 55 7.06 6.69 -5.60
CA SER A 55 7.64 7.82 -6.32
C SER A 55 7.34 7.79 -7.82
N ALA A 56 7.12 6.59 -8.38
CA ALA A 56 6.78 6.36 -9.77
C ALA A 56 5.26 6.34 -10.04
N ASN A 57 4.43 6.27 -9.01
CA ASN A 57 2.98 6.16 -9.13
C ASN A 57 2.31 7.54 -9.02
N ASP A 58 1.61 7.96 -10.08
CA ASP A 58 0.94 9.26 -10.17
C ASP A 58 -0.16 9.46 -9.10
N ASN A 59 -0.82 8.39 -8.67
CA ASN A 59 -1.85 8.42 -7.62
C ASN A 59 -1.23 8.60 -6.22
N LEU A 60 0.00 8.11 -6.02
CA LEU A 60 0.67 8.06 -4.72
C LEU A 60 1.69 9.19 -4.51
N MET A 61 2.28 9.72 -5.58
CA MET A 61 3.38 10.69 -5.53
C MET A 61 3.06 11.94 -4.70
N HIS A 62 1.78 12.28 -4.57
CA HIS A 62 1.33 13.46 -3.83
C HIS A 62 1.40 13.30 -2.32
N PHE A 63 1.36 12.07 -1.78
CA PHE A 63 1.37 11.83 -0.34
C PHE A 63 2.73 12.13 0.31
N GLY A 64 3.84 11.91 -0.42
CA GLY A 64 5.20 12.21 0.07
C GLY A 64 5.45 11.62 1.46
N SER A 65 5.84 12.47 2.43
CA SER A 65 6.14 12.04 3.81
C SER A 65 4.98 11.40 4.58
N GLU A 66 3.75 11.49 4.08
CA GLU A 66 2.60 10.81 4.73
C GLU A 66 2.73 9.29 4.65
N ILE A 67 3.37 8.76 3.60
CA ILE A 67 3.49 7.32 3.43
C ILE A 67 4.43 6.72 4.47
N GLY A 68 5.61 7.31 4.66
CA GLY A 68 6.53 6.89 5.74
C GLY A 68 5.86 6.89 7.12
N LYS A 69 5.03 7.90 7.41
CA LYS A 69 4.26 7.93 8.68
C LYS A 69 3.22 6.81 8.77
N THR A 70 2.59 6.45 7.67
CA THR A 70 1.64 5.33 7.62
C THR A 70 2.36 4.00 7.81
N ILE A 71 3.53 3.82 7.19
CA ILE A 71 4.41 2.65 7.39
C ILE A 71 4.76 2.54 8.87
N ASP A 72 5.32 3.59 9.47
CA ASP A 72 5.72 3.61 10.89
C ASP A 72 4.54 3.28 11.81
N LYS A 73 3.36 3.83 11.52
CA LYS A 73 2.12 3.57 12.28
C LYS A 73 1.73 2.09 12.21
N TYR A 74 1.70 1.51 11.01
CA TYR A 74 1.28 0.12 10.82
C TYR A 74 2.32 -0.88 11.33
N ALA A 75 3.61 -0.60 11.18
CA ALA A 75 4.69 -1.37 11.79
C ALA A 75 4.58 -1.37 13.32
N ALA A 76 4.41 -0.20 13.94
CA ALA A 76 4.22 -0.09 15.40
C ALA A 76 2.96 -0.82 15.88
N MET A 77 1.90 -0.89 15.07
CA MET A 77 0.73 -1.70 15.38
C MET A 77 1.05 -3.20 15.38
N TYR A 78 1.89 -3.65 14.45
CA TYR A 78 2.34 -5.04 14.37
C TYR A 78 3.20 -5.42 15.58
N GLU A 79 4.15 -4.55 15.97
CA GLU A 79 4.95 -4.69 17.19
C GLU A 79 4.09 -4.79 18.45
N ALA A 80 3.03 -3.98 18.54
CA ALA A 80 2.11 -3.99 19.67
C ALA A 80 1.22 -5.25 19.71
N GLY A 81 0.96 -5.88 18.57
CA GLY A 81 0.17 -7.12 18.50
C GLY A 81 -0.17 -7.55 17.08
N ALA A 82 0.64 -8.46 16.53
CA ALA A 82 0.53 -8.99 15.17
C ALA A 82 -0.90 -9.41 14.75
N ARG A 83 -1.64 -10.14 15.60
CA ARG A 83 -3.01 -10.59 15.26
C ARG A 83 -4.00 -9.45 15.08
N LEU A 84 -3.91 -8.42 15.94
CA LEU A 84 -4.77 -7.25 15.87
C LEU A 84 -4.38 -6.36 14.69
N ALA A 85 -3.07 -6.19 14.47
CA ALA A 85 -2.55 -5.47 13.32
C ALA A 85 -3.04 -6.12 12.03
N LYS A 86 -2.86 -7.44 11.87
CA LYS A 86 -3.33 -8.18 10.69
C LYS A 86 -4.81 -7.95 10.39
N MET A 87 -5.68 -8.08 11.40
CA MET A 87 -7.12 -7.81 11.24
C MET A 87 -7.40 -6.39 10.74
N LYS A 88 -6.70 -5.39 11.29
CA LYS A 88 -6.88 -3.99 10.90
C LYS A 88 -6.34 -3.71 9.51
N LEU A 89 -5.12 -4.15 9.19
CA LEU A 89 -4.50 -3.94 7.88
C LEU A 89 -5.29 -4.62 6.76
N MET A 90 -5.80 -5.83 6.99
CA MET A 90 -6.71 -6.48 6.04
C MET A 90 -8.01 -5.71 5.82
N LYS A 91 -8.48 -4.97 6.83
CA LYS A 91 -9.64 -4.09 6.67
C LYS A 91 -9.30 -2.88 5.80
N GLU A 92 -8.16 -2.23 6.01
CA GLU A 92 -7.72 -1.10 5.18
C GLU A 92 -7.57 -1.55 3.70
N ILE A 93 -7.07 -2.76 3.47
CA ILE A 93 -7.03 -3.37 2.14
C ILE A 93 -8.44 -3.55 1.56
N SER A 94 -9.41 -3.98 2.37
CA SER A 94 -10.79 -4.16 1.89
C SER A 94 -11.49 -2.85 1.51
N ASP A 95 -10.99 -1.69 1.96
CA ASP A 95 -11.62 -0.40 1.64
C ASP A 95 -11.54 -0.05 0.14
N VAL A 96 -10.58 -0.63 -0.60
CA VAL A 96 -10.48 -0.49 -2.06
C VAL A 96 -11.29 -1.52 -2.85
N ASP A 97 -11.90 -2.52 -2.22
CA ASP A 97 -12.60 -3.64 -2.91
C ASP A 97 -13.74 -3.17 -3.83
N SER A 98 -14.35 -2.03 -3.51
CA SER A 98 -15.44 -1.45 -4.31
C SER A 98 -14.98 -0.76 -5.61
N ASP A 99 -13.68 -0.50 -5.77
CA ASP A 99 -13.09 0.09 -6.98
C ASP A 99 -12.16 -0.94 -7.65
N GLU A 100 -12.63 -1.52 -8.76
CA GLU A 100 -11.91 -2.54 -9.52
C GLU A 100 -10.49 -2.10 -9.93
N LYS A 101 -10.28 -0.81 -10.21
CA LYS A 101 -8.94 -0.33 -10.59
C LYS A 101 -8.04 -0.23 -9.39
N GLN A 102 -8.53 0.35 -8.29
CA GLN A 102 -7.73 0.53 -7.08
C GLN A 102 -7.40 -0.81 -6.43
N LYS A 103 -8.33 -1.77 -6.41
CA LYS A 103 -8.04 -3.10 -5.85
C LYS A 103 -7.00 -3.86 -6.66
N GLU A 104 -7.07 -3.81 -8.00
CA GLU A 104 -6.09 -4.46 -8.86
C GLU A 104 -4.73 -3.77 -8.76
N GLU A 105 -4.70 -2.44 -8.74
CA GLU A 105 -3.48 -1.65 -8.54
C GLU A 105 -2.83 -1.95 -7.18
N ALA A 106 -3.60 -1.96 -6.10
CA ALA A 106 -3.10 -2.28 -4.76
C ALA A 106 -2.52 -3.70 -4.71
N PHE A 107 -3.19 -4.67 -5.35
CA PHE A 107 -2.76 -6.06 -5.36
C PHE A 107 -1.47 -6.28 -6.17
N ILE A 108 -1.37 -5.70 -7.36
CA ILE A 108 -0.16 -5.79 -8.19
C ILE A 108 1.03 -5.15 -7.48
N ILE A 109 0.81 -4.01 -6.81
CA ILE A 109 1.87 -3.36 -6.04
C ILE A 109 2.31 -4.23 -4.86
N ALA A 110 1.39 -4.93 -4.19
CA ALA A 110 1.75 -5.87 -3.13
C ALA A 110 2.66 -7.01 -3.66
N ILE A 111 2.37 -7.53 -4.86
CA ILE A 111 3.20 -8.55 -5.51
C ILE A 111 4.59 -7.99 -5.84
N GLU A 112 4.68 -6.79 -6.42
CA GLU A 112 5.96 -6.15 -6.74
C GLU A 112 6.84 -5.88 -5.51
N ILE A 113 6.23 -5.67 -4.34
CA ILE A 113 6.95 -5.50 -3.08
C ILE A 113 7.45 -6.84 -2.56
N ALA A 114 6.64 -7.90 -2.64
CA ALA A 114 7.08 -9.26 -2.30
C ALA A 114 8.24 -9.69 -3.22
N ASP A 115 8.15 -9.43 -4.51
CA ASP A 115 9.20 -9.74 -5.49
C ASP A 115 10.40 -8.75 -5.46
N ALA A 116 10.58 -7.99 -4.37
CA ALA A 116 11.60 -6.95 -4.29
C ALA A 116 13.04 -7.49 -4.39
N ASP A 117 13.28 -8.72 -3.96
CA ASP A 117 14.58 -9.38 -4.05
C ASP A 117 14.67 -10.45 -5.15
N GLY A 118 13.59 -10.62 -5.93
CA GLY A 118 13.50 -11.46 -7.12
C GLY A 118 12.97 -12.87 -6.87
N GLU A 119 12.49 -13.18 -5.66
CA GLU A 119 11.77 -14.41 -5.35
C GLU A 119 10.66 -14.12 -4.34
N ILE A 120 9.47 -14.71 -4.54
CA ILE A 120 8.38 -14.65 -3.56
C ILE A 120 8.37 -15.98 -2.80
N ASP A 121 8.61 -15.93 -1.49
CA ASP A 121 8.63 -17.13 -0.67
C ASP A 121 7.22 -17.66 -0.32
N GLU A 122 7.15 -18.85 0.29
CA GLU A 122 5.87 -19.46 0.64
C GLU A 122 5.07 -18.66 1.69
N THR A 123 5.74 -17.93 2.58
CA THR A 123 5.11 -17.12 3.63
C THR A 123 4.53 -15.83 3.06
N GLU A 124 5.27 -15.15 2.18
CA GLU A 124 4.82 -13.98 1.43
C GLU A 124 3.66 -14.35 0.52
N LEU A 125 3.78 -15.46 -0.22
CA LEU A 125 2.72 -15.97 -1.08
C LEU A 125 1.46 -16.33 -0.29
N ALA A 126 1.59 -16.84 0.93
CA ALA A 126 0.44 -17.09 1.81
C ALA A 126 -0.28 -15.79 2.17
N VAL A 127 0.46 -14.72 2.47
CA VAL A 127 -0.12 -13.39 2.72
C VAL A 127 -0.77 -12.84 1.45
N LEU A 128 -0.12 -12.91 0.30
CA LEU A 128 -0.69 -12.47 -0.99
C LEU A 128 -1.97 -13.23 -1.33
N ARG A 129 -2.06 -14.53 -1.03
CA ARG A 129 -3.29 -15.33 -1.20
C ARG A 129 -4.41 -14.87 -0.27
N GLU A 130 -4.10 -14.49 0.97
CA GLU A 130 -5.08 -13.93 1.89
C GLU A 130 -5.61 -12.57 1.41
N ILE A 131 -4.70 -11.69 0.96
CA ILE A 131 -5.03 -10.38 0.37
C ILE A 131 -5.90 -10.57 -0.87
N GLY A 132 -5.45 -11.41 -1.81
CA GLY A 132 -6.17 -11.71 -3.04
C GLY A 132 -7.57 -12.24 -2.76
N LYS A 133 -7.71 -13.19 -1.82
CA LYS A 133 -9.02 -13.69 -1.40
C LYS A 133 -9.94 -12.59 -0.86
N SER A 134 -9.39 -11.61 -0.13
CA SER A 134 -10.17 -10.48 0.37
C SER A 134 -10.66 -9.55 -0.73
N LEU A 135 -9.94 -9.44 -1.84
CA LEU A 135 -10.25 -8.56 -2.99
C LEU A 135 -10.91 -9.31 -4.16
N GLY A 136 -11.11 -10.63 -4.03
CA GLY A 136 -11.58 -11.50 -5.12
C GLY A 136 -10.55 -11.70 -6.24
N LEU A 137 -9.26 -11.51 -5.97
CA LEU A 137 -8.14 -11.66 -6.90
C LEU A 137 -7.34 -12.94 -6.61
N ASN A 138 -6.72 -13.51 -7.65
CA ASN A 138 -5.87 -14.70 -7.51
C ASN A 138 -4.41 -14.36 -7.85
N PRO A 139 -3.44 -14.48 -6.91
CA PRO A 139 -2.03 -14.20 -7.18
C PRO A 139 -1.46 -15.04 -8.33
N ASP A 140 -1.90 -16.29 -8.49
CA ASP A 140 -1.42 -17.18 -9.56
C ASP A 140 -1.80 -16.68 -10.98
N SER A 141 -2.64 -15.65 -11.10
CA SER A 141 -2.95 -15.00 -12.38
C SER A 141 -1.95 -13.91 -12.77
N TYR A 142 -1.06 -13.53 -11.85
CA TYR A 142 -0.13 -12.39 -11.98
C TYR A 142 1.34 -12.79 -11.82
N ILE A 143 1.64 -13.96 -11.25
CA ILE A 143 2.99 -14.51 -11.01
C ILE A 143 3.30 -15.64 -12.00
#